data_AF-A0A958CH33-F1
#
_entry.id   AF-A0A958CH33-F1
#
_cell.length_a   1.000
_cell.length_b   1.000
_cell.length_c   1.000
_cell.angle_alpha   90.00
_cell.angle_beta   90.00
_cell.angle_gamma   90.00
#
_symmetry.space_group_name_H-M   'P 1'
#
loop_
_entity.id
_entity.type
_entity.pdbx_description
1 polymer ?
#
loop_
_entity_poly.entity_id
_entity_poly.type
_entity_poly.pdbx_seq_one_letter_code
_entity_poly.pdbx_strand_id
1 'polypeptide(L)' 'MAKCQVCGRGPQFGHNVSHSMRHTKRRWNVNVQRTKVMVDGKQQSKAVCTSCIKTLNKTR' A
#
# COMPACT_ATOMS: atom_id res chain seq x y z
N MET A 1 4.22 -3.01 9.60
CA MET A 1 4.58 -2.55 8.23
C MET A 1 3.33 -2.56 7.36
N ALA A 2 3.04 -1.48 6.65
CA ALA A 2 1.88 -1.36 5.76
C ALA A 2 2.14 -2.11 4.45
N LYS A 3 2.06 -3.44 4.48
CA LYS A 3 2.08 -4.29 3.28
C LYS A 3 0.65 -4.57 2.89
N CYS A 4 0.32 -4.43 1.61
CA CYS A 4 -0.99 -4.83 1.12
C CYS A 4 -1.11 -6.36 1.18
N GLN A 5 -2.16 -6.87 1.83
CA GLN A 5 -2.41 -8.31 1.94
C GLN A 5 -2.94 -8.94 0.65
N VAL A 6 -3.36 -8.12 -0.32
CA VAL A 6 -3.88 -8.58 -1.63
C VAL A 6 -2.77 -8.64 -2.67
N CYS A 7 -2.00 -7.56 -2.85
CA CYS A 7 -0.97 -7.48 -3.90
C CYS A 7 0.47 -7.57 -3.38
N GLY A 8 0.67 -7.72 -2.06
CA GLY A 8 1.99 -7.84 -1.47
C GLY A 8 2.87 -6.59 -1.56
N ARG A 9 2.37 -5.46 -2.08
CA ARG A 9 3.15 -4.22 -2.19
C ARG A 9 3.56 -3.72 -0.80
N GLY A 10 4.85 -3.51 -0.61
CA GLY A 10 5.45 -2.97 0.60
C GLY A 10 6.06 -1.59 0.37
N PRO A 11 6.62 -0.97 1.43
CA PRO A 11 7.29 0.31 1.32
C PRO A 11 8.54 0.20 0.43
N GLN A 12 8.79 1.25 -0.36
CA GLN A 12 10.02 1.40 -1.14
C GLN A 12 11.04 2.24 -0.36
N PHE A 13 12.32 2.02 -0.61
CA PHE A 13 13.43 2.71 0.06
C PHE A 13 14.25 3.53 -0.94
N GLY A 14 14.89 4.59 -0.46
CA GLY A 14 15.76 5.44 -1.27
C GLY A 14 16.15 6.69 -0.50
N HIS A 15 16.36 7.80 -1.21
CA HIS A 15 16.93 9.00 -0.62
C HIS A 15 16.05 10.24 -0.81
N ASN A 16 16.08 11.13 0.17
CA ASN A 16 15.75 12.53 -0.03
C ASN A 16 17.02 13.24 -0.49
N VAL A 17 16.94 14.00 -1.58
CA VAL A 17 18.09 14.69 -2.18
C VAL A 17 17.86 16.19 -1.99
N SER A 18 18.74 16.86 -1.24
CA SER A 18 18.69 18.30 -1.06
C SER A 18 19.23 19.04 -2.30
N HIS A 19 19.04 20.36 -2.35
CA HIS A 19 19.63 21.23 -3.36
C HIS A 19 21.17 21.11 -3.45
N SER A 20 21.83 20.85 -2.32
CA SER A 20 23.28 20.61 -2.23
C SER A 20 23.67 19.13 -2.40
N MET A 21 22.80 18.31 -2.98
CA MET A 21 23.01 16.87 -3.23
C MET A 21 23.30 16.06 -1.96
N ARG A 22 22.80 16.49 -0.80
CA ARG A 22 22.89 15.67 0.42
C ARG A 22 21.81 14.60 0.40
N HIS A 23 22.24 13.34 0.45
CA HIS A 23 21.36 12.18 0.44
C HIS A 23 21.03 11.74 1.87
N THR A 24 19.76 11.80 2.25
CA THR A 24 19.26 11.23 3.52
C THR A 24 18.34 10.05 3.23
N LYS A 25 18.45 8.96 4.00
CA LYS A 25 17.62 7.76 3.79
C LYS A 25 16.14 8.10 4.05
N ARG A 26 15.26 7.69 3.14
CA ARG A 26 13.81 7.80 3.29
C ARG A 26 13.10 6.54 2.82
N ARG A 27 11.85 6.42 3.25
CA ARG A 27 10.93 5.36 2.80
C ARG A 27 9.67 5.98 2.20
N TRP A 28 9.18 5.41 1.10
CA TRP A 28 7.86 5.69 0.57
C TRP A 28 6.90 4.63 1.07
N ASN A 29 5.95 5.03 1.90
CA ASN A 29 4.93 4.13 2.40
C ASN A 29 3.82 3.98 1.34
N VAL A 30 3.36 2.75 1.14
CA VAL A 30 2.14 2.50 0.38
C VAL A 30 0.96 2.97 1.23
N ASN A 31 0.00 3.66 0.62
CA ASN A 31 -1.25 4.03 1.27
C ASN A 31 -2.12 2.78 1.44
N VAL A 32 -1.99 2.13 2.61
CA VAL A 32 -2.75 0.93 2.99
C VAL A 32 -3.84 1.33 3.98
N GLN A 33 -5.06 0.92 3.67
CA GLN A 33 -6.25 1.20 4.45
C GLN A 33 -6.84 -0.12 4.95
N ARG A 34 -7.52 -0.09 6.10
CA ARG A 34 -8.25 -1.25 6.63
C ARG A 34 -9.64 -1.25 6.02
N THR A 35 -9.97 -2.27 5.24
CA THR A 35 -11.26 -2.36 4.53
C THR A 35 -11.76 -3.79 4.53
N LYS A 36 -13.09 -3.97 4.51
CA LYS A 36 -13.73 -5.27 4.33
C LYS A 36 -13.64 -5.67 2.87
N VAL A 37 -13.00 -6.81 2.61
CA VAL A 37 -12.84 -7.36 1.26
C VAL A 37 -13.33 -8.80 1.24
N MET A 38 -14.03 -9.18 0.17
CA MET A 38 -14.41 -10.57 -0.07
C MET A 38 -13.16 -11.36 -0.42
N VAL A 39 -12.77 -12.30 0.45
CA VAL A 39 -11.69 -13.26 0.16
C VAL A 39 -12.27 -14.65 0.36
N ASP A 40 -12.19 -15.49 -0.67
CA ASP A 40 -12.70 -16.86 -0.66
C ASP A 40 -14.17 -16.98 -0.24
N GLY A 41 -15.02 -16.05 -0.73
CA GLY A 41 -16.45 -16.01 -0.43
C GLY A 41 -16.82 -15.46 0.96
N LYS A 42 -15.85 -15.08 1.79
CA LYS A 42 -16.09 -14.50 3.13
C LYS A 42 -15.65 -13.03 3.18
N GLN A 43 -16.48 -12.18 3.80
CA GLN A 43 -16.12 -10.80 4.14
C GLN A 43 -15.02 -10.83 5.21
N GLN A 44 -13.81 -10.40 4.90
CA GLN A 44 -12.71 -10.30 5.86
C GLN A 44 -12.16 -8.86 5.92
N SER A 45 -11.86 -8.38 7.13
CA SER A 45 -11.19 -7.09 7.31
C SER A 45 -9.69 -7.26 7.06
N LYS A 46 -9.20 -6.68 5.96
CA LYS A 46 -7.80 -6.80 5.54
C LYS A 46 -7.16 -5.43 5.32
N ALA A 47 -5.84 -5.39 5.45
CA ALA A 47 -5.03 -4.22 5.14
C ALA A 47 -4.75 -4.20 3.63
N VAL A 48 -5.42 -3.31 2.90
CA VAL A 48 -5.42 -3.27 1.43
C VAL A 48 -4.99 -1.90 0.94
N CYS A 49 -4.16 -1.85 -0.10
CA CYS A 49 -3.75 -0.59 -0.70
C CYS A 49 -4.89 0.05 -1.50
N THR A 50 -4.89 1.39 -1.56
CA THR A 50 -5.91 2.17 -2.26
C THR A 50 -6.07 1.78 -3.74
N SER A 51 -4.99 1.38 -4.41
CA SER A 51 -5.08 0.87 -5.79
C SER A 51 -5.90 -0.40 -5.90
N CYS A 52 -5.74 -1.34 -4.96
CA CYS A 52 -6.51 -2.58 -4.95
C CYS A 52 -7.96 -2.32 -4.55
N ILE A 53 -8.22 -1.41 -3.60
CA ILE A 53 -9.58 -0.99 -3.25
C ILE A 53 -10.29 -0.40 -4.49
N LYS A 54 -9.60 0.45 -5.26
CA LYS A 54 -10.14 1.02 -6.50
C LYS A 54 -10.51 -0.07 -7.51
N THR A 55 -9.68 -1.09 -7.69
CA THR A 55 -9.98 -2.21 -8.61
C THR A 55 -11.14 -3.08 -8.12
N LEU A 56 -11.20 -3.36 -6.82
CA LEU A 56 -12.27 -4.15 -6.21
C LEU A 56 -13.63 -3.43 -6.29
N ASN A 57 -13.66 -2.10 -6.17
CA ASN A 57 -14.88 -1.32 -6.31
C ASN A 57 -15.41 -1.26 -7.75
N LYS A 58 -14.55 -1.47 -8.76
CA LYS A 58 -14.98 -1.51 -10.17
C LYS A 58 -15.63 -2.82 -10.59
N THR A 59 -15.33 -3.90 -9.86
CA THR A 59 -15.82 -5.26 -10.13
C THR A 59 -17.07 -5.60 -9.32
N ARG A 60 -17.50 -4.68 -8.46
CA ARG A 60 -18.76 -4.73 -7.74
C ARG A 60 -19.87 -4.12 -8.60
#